data_AF-A0A3D3V3M6-F1
#
_entry.id   AF-A0A3D3V3M6-F1
#
_cell.length_a   1.000
_cell.length_b   1.000
_cell.length_c   1.000
_cell.angle_alpha   90.00
_cell.angle_beta   90.00
_cell.angle_gamma   90.00
#
_symmetry.space_group_name_H-M   'P 1'
#
loop_
_entity.id
_entity.type
_entity.pdbx_description
1 polymer ?
#
loop_
_entity_poly.entity_id
_entity_poly.type
_entity_poly.pdbx_seq_one_letter_code
_entity_poly.pdbx_strand_id
1 'polypeptide(L)'
;MQNNDVVLKIENLRKYFPAERKIFGKVKLFVHAVDDVSFEIRRKESLALVGESGCGKTTTGRVLVGLEEPTSGRIVVEQEDVTPLLYDDESAAKRYVHETYVKKFAAMSDEQLKSVTGIDALYAQRFLDLGRNEAKFVDELLQNRRERVWQMRRRIQMIFQDPYESLNPRMTIFDIVAEPLNIHGVGNLKEREEMVAKMLADVGLTPPETFMFRFPHELSGGQRQRVAIARALILNPSFVVADEPTSMLDVSIRTGVMKLMMRLAEEHDMSYLYITHDLAVARYMSNDIAVMYLGKIVERGPTEEVLKNPLHPYTQALLAAVPIPDPEMKRGEPNIKGSVPRPINPPPRCRFFDRCPYAVKFCEDNDHPPLREVAPKHFVACYVVSGEAS
;
A
#
# COMPACT_ATOMS: atom_id res chain seq x y z
N MET A 1 21.10 -1.67 14.93
CA MET A 1 20.54 -1.76 13.57
C MET A 1 19.98 -0.39 13.25
N GLN A 2 20.55 0.32 12.26
CA GLN A 2 20.21 1.72 12.01
C GLN A 2 18.76 1.84 11.52
N ASN A 3 18.01 2.81 12.06
CA ASN A 3 16.61 3.10 11.73
C ASN A 3 16.44 3.67 10.30
N ASN A 4 17.49 3.69 9.48
CA ASN A 4 17.57 4.34 8.17
C ASN A 4 17.05 3.51 7.00
N ASP A 5 16.74 2.22 7.21
CA ASP A 5 16.34 1.33 6.13
C ASP A 5 14.82 1.29 5.88
N VAL A 6 13.99 1.86 6.76
CA VAL A 6 12.54 1.87 6.58
C VAL A 6 12.14 2.91 5.55
N VAL A 7 11.59 2.46 4.42
CA VAL A 7 11.13 3.32 3.32
C VAL A 7 9.69 3.75 3.57
N LEU A 8 8.84 2.83 4.00
CA LEU A 8 7.45 3.08 4.35
C LEU A 8 7.10 2.41 5.68
N LYS A 9 6.40 3.14 6.55
CA LYS A 9 5.73 2.58 7.72
C LYS A 9 4.33 3.14 7.83
N ILE A 10 3.34 2.27 8.01
CA ILE A 10 1.99 2.68 8.38
C ILE A 10 1.60 2.15 9.74
N GLU A 11 0.93 2.99 10.51
CA GLU A 11 0.48 2.71 11.87
C GLU A 11 -1.01 3.00 11.98
N ASN A 12 -1.79 1.97 12.31
CA ASN A 12 -3.23 2.04 12.57
C ASN A 12 -4.02 2.75 11.45
N LEU A 13 -3.65 2.51 10.20
CA LEU A 13 -4.24 3.20 9.05
C LEU A 13 -5.73 2.85 8.92
N ARG A 14 -6.57 3.89 8.77
CA ARG A 14 -8.01 3.74 8.52
C ARG A 14 -8.43 4.61 7.35
N LYS A 15 -9.32 4.07 6.51
CA LYS A 15 -10.04 4.79 5.46
C LYS A 15 -11.47 4.31 5.40
N TYR A 16 -12.37 5.18 5.81
CA TYR A 16 -13.80 4.94 5.80
C TYR A 16 -14.47 5.83 4.76
N PHE A 17 -15.32 5.24 3.93
CA PHE A 17 -16.11 5.97 2.93
C PHE A 17 -17.56 6.08 3.38
N PRO A 18 -18.24 7.22 3.17
CA PRO A 18 -19.69 7.29 3.40
C PRO A 18 -20.41 6.33 2.47
N ALA A 19 -21.23 5.43 3.02
CA ALA A 19 -21.98 4.44 2.24
C ALA A 19 -23.22 5.03 1.54
N GLU A 20 -23.62 6.24 1.94
CA GLU A 20 -24.75 6.98 1.37
C GLU A 20 -24.36 8.44 1.16
N ARG A 21 -24.73 9.04 0.03
CA ARG A 21 -24.67 10.49 -0.17
C ARG A 21 -25.97 11.11 0.36
N LYS A 22 -25.91 11.84 1.48
CA LYS A 22 -27.04 12.64 1.99
C LYS A 22 -26.80 14.11 1.75
N ILE A 23 -27.80 14.79 1.22
CA ILE A 23 -27.82 16.24 0.98
C ILE A 23 -28.12 17.00 2.29
N PHE A 24 -28.82 16.35 3.23
CA PHE A 24 -29.10 16.88 4.58
C PHE A 24 -28.93 15.79 5.66
N GLY A 25 -28.29 16.14 6.79
CA GLY A 25 -28.10 15.26 7.95
C GLY A 25 -26.73 14.54 8.02
N LYS A 26 -26.40 13.97 9.19
CA LYS A 26 -25.14 13.23 9.41
C LYS A 26 -25.19 11.85 8.72
N VAL A 27 -24.12 11.49 8.02
CA VAL A 27 -23.92 10.13 7.49
C VAL A 27 -23.79 9.14 8.65
N LYS A 28 -24.56 8.05 8.61
CA LYS A 28 -24.57 7.00 9.65
C LYS A 28 -23.88 5.71 9.22
N LEU A 29 -23.80 5.45 7.92
CA LEU A 29 -23.26 4.22 7.36
C LEU A 29 -21.93 4.50 6.68
N PHE A 30 -20.89 3.77 7.08
CA PHE A 30 -19.56 3.89 6.52
C PHE A 30 -19.08 2.54 6.00
N VAL A 31 -18.45 2.54 4.83
CA VAL A 31 -17.68 1.42 4.30
C VAL A 31 -16.29 1.48 4.94
N HIS A 32 -15.93 0.46 5.70
CA HIS A 32 -14.62 0.33 6.34
C HIS A 32 -13.63 -0.33 5.37
N ALA A 33 -13.17 0.44 4.39
CA ALA A 33 -12.32 -0.08 3.31
C ALA A 33 -10.91 -0.44 3.81
N VAL A 34 -10.35 0.36 4.71
CA VAL A 34 -9.11 0.07 5.45
C VAL A 34 -9.41 0.34 6.92
N ASP A 35 -9.10 -0.62 7.79
CA ASP A 35 -9.50 -0.57 9.18
C ASP A 35 -8.42 -1.14 10.09
N ASP A 36 -7.55 -0.26 10.59
CA ASP A 36 -6.48 -0.56 11.53
C ASP A 36 -5.36 -1.42 10.92
N VAL A 37 -4.90 -1.00 9.75
CA VAL A 37 -3.83 -1.70 9.02
C VAL A 37 -2.48 -1.09 9.41
N SER A 38 -1.55 -1.96 9.81
CA SER A 38 -0.18 -1.57 10.18
C SER A 38 0.85 -2.51 9.52
N PHE A 39 1.86 -1.94 8.87
CA PHE A 39 3.02 -2.67 8.36
C PHE A 39 4.19 -1.72 8.07
N GLU A 40 5.36 -2.30 7.87
CA GLU A 40 6.57 -1.60 7.43
C GLU A 40 7.14 -2.30 6.19
N ILE A 41 7.79 -1.51 5.32
CA ILE A 41 8.54 -1.96 4.15
C ILE A 41 9.91 -1.28 4.22
N ARG A 42 10.97 -2.10 4.23
CA ARG A 42 12.35 -1.60 4.21
C ARG A 42 12.88 -1.52 2.79
N ARG A 43 14.02 -0.87 2.64
CA ARG A 43 14.71 -0.70 1.37
C ARG A 43 15.01 -2.07 0.75
N LYS A 44 14.71 -2.21 -0.54
CA LYS A 44 14.83 -3.48 -1.32
C LYS A 44 13.89 -4.60 -0.85
N GLU A 45 12.99 -4.34 0.09
CA GLU A 45 11.94 -5.29 0.45
C GLU A 45 10.71 -5.09 -0.45
N SER A 46 10.04 -6.21 -0.71
CA SER A 46 8.78 -6.25 -1.42
C SER A 46 7.74 -6.95 -0.56
N LEU A 47 6.62 -6.26 -0.33
CA LEU A 47 5.47 -6.78 0.42
C LEU A 47 4.32 -6.99 -0.56
N ALA A 48 3.75 -8.19 -0.60
CA ALA A 48 2.50 -8.41 -1.31
C ALA A 48 1.31 -8.23 -0.37
N LEU A 49 0.33 -7.42 -0.79
CA LEU A 49 -0.97 -7.30 -0.13
C LEU A 49 -1.99 -8.09 -0.93
N VAL A 50 -2.52 -9.16 -0.32
CA VAL A 50 -3.35 -10.16 -1.00
C VAL A 50 -4.73 -10.32 -0.39
N GLY A 51 -5.72 -10.73 -1.18
CA GLY A 51 -7.08 -10.97 -0.71
C GLY A 51 -8.11 -10.86 -1.83
N GLU A 52 -9.36 -11.23 -1.54
CA GLU A 52 -10.49 -11.16 -2.47
C GLU A 52 -10.73 -9.73 -2.98
N SER A 53 -11.44 -9.61 -4.12
CA SER A 53 -11.84 -8.30 -4.64
C SER A 53 -12.68 -7.53 -3.61
N GLY A 54 -12.45 -6.22 -3.48
CA GLY A 54 -13.16 -5.36 -2.54
C GLY A 54 -12.72 -5.45 -1.08
N CYS A 55 -11.66 -6.19 -0.73
CA CYS A 55 -11.21 -6.29 0.66
C CYS A 55 -10.44 -5.06 1.19
N GLY A 56 -10.08 -4.09 0.32
CA GLY A 56 -9.44 -2.82 0.69
C GLY A 56 -8.04 -2.56 0.11
N LYS A 57 -7.47 -3.49 -0.65
CA LYS A 57 -6.07 -3.42 -1.14
C LYS A 57 -5.75 -2.17 -1.96
N THR A 58 -6.52 -1.92 -3.02
CA THR A 58 -6.41 -0.73 -3.87
C THR A 58 -6.61 0.55 -3.08
N THR A 59 -7.53 0.56 -2.11
CA THR A 59 -7.73 1.72 -1.22
C THR A 59 -6.49 1.97 -0.37
N THR A 60 -5.89 0.94 0.22
CA THR A 60 -4.61 1.07 0.94
C THR A 60 -3.55 1.69 0.03
N GLY A 61 -3.37 1.17 -1.19
CA GLY A 61 -2.43 1.72 -2.16
C GLY A 61 -2.66 3.20 -2.49
N ARG A 62 -3.92 3.59 -2.77
CA ARG A 62 -4.30 4.97 -3.08
C ARG A 62 -4.06 5.94 -1.93
N VAL A 63 -4.29 5.52 -0.68
CA VAL A 63 -4.02 6.34 0.50
C VAL A 63 -2.51 6.59 0.65
N LEU A 64 -1.68 5.55 0.43
CA LEU A 64 -0.22 5.66 0.54
C LEU A 64 0.40 6.66 -0.46
N VAL A 65 -0.15 6.76 -1.67
CA VAL A 65 0.34 7.69 -2.71
C VAL A 65 -0.35 9.07 -2.65
N GLY A 66 -1.25 9.29 -1.68
CA GLY A 66 -1.97 10.56 -1.53
C GLY A 66 -2.99 10.84 -2.64
N LEU A 67 -3.62 9.78 -3.16
CA LEU A 67 -4.82 9.88 -4.01
C LEU A 67 -6.11 9.85 -3.20
N GLU A 68 -6.04 9.40 -1.95
CA GLU A 68 -7.14 9.33 -0.99
C GLU A 68 -6.66 9.81 0.38
N GLU A 69 -7.43 10.66 1.06
CA GLU A 69 -7.09 11.08 2.42
C GLU A 69 -7.32 9.95 3.42
N PRO A 70 -6.42 9.71 4.39
CA PRO A 70 -6.68 8.78 5.49
C PRO A 70 -7.77 9.32 6.42
N THR A 71 -8.65 8.45 6.91
CA THR A 71 -9.58 8.81 7.99
C THR A 71 -8.85 8.97 9.32
N SER A 72 -7.87 8.11 9.59
CA SER A 72 -6.95 8.20 10.72
C SER A 72 -5.74 7.30 10.51
N GLY A 73 -4.83 7.30 11.48
CA GLY A 73 -3.58 6.54 11.42
C GLY A 73 -2.44 7.39 10.89
N ARG A 74 -1.27 6.79 10.75
CA ARG A 74 -0.04 7.49 10.38
C ARG A 74 0.67 6.80 9.24
N ILE A 75 1.23 7.60 8.34
CA ILE A 75 2.00 7.18 7.19
C ILE A 75 3.35 7.90 7.27
N VAL A 76 4.41 7.12 7.44
CA VAL A 76 5.78 7.60 7.52
C VAL A 76 6.54 7.13 6.30
N VAL A 77 7.17 8.07 5.59
CA VAL A 77 7.93 7.84 4.37
C VAL A 77 9.34 8.37 4.60
N GLU A 78 10.34 7.50 4.55
CA GLU A 78 11.75 7.86 4.77
C GLU A 78 11.97 8.78 5.99
N GLN A 79 11.41 8.40 7.14
CA GLN A 79 11.49 9.13 8.42
C GLN A 79 10.75 10.48 8.47
N GLU A 80 9.80 10.71 7.56
CA GLU A 80 8.90 11.85 7.59
C GLU A 80 7.47 11.36 7.73
N ASP A 81 6.74 11.82 8.74
CA ASP A 81 5.29 11.68 8.77
C ASP A 81 4.66 12.57 7.70
N VAL A 82 4.15 11.93 6.66
CA VAL A 82 3.52 12.59 5.52
C VAL A 82 2.01 12.71 5.68
N THR A 83 1.40 12.05 6.66
CA THR A 83 -0.05 12.08 6.90
C THR A 83 -0.66 13.49 6.93
N PRO A 84 -0.11 14.49 7.66
CA PRO A 84 -0.68 15.83 7.66
C PRO A 84 -0.60 16.53 6.30
N LEU A 85 0.28 16.06 5.40
CA LEU A 85 0.41 16.57 4.04
C LEU A 85 -0.71 16.06 3.11
N LEU A 86 -1.35 14.94 3.46
CA LEU A 86 -2.33 14.27 2.62
C LEU A 86 -3.76 14.82 2.75
N TYR A 87 -4.05 15.60 3.80
CA TYR A 87 -5.36 16.24 3.96
C TYR A 87 -5.50 17.46 3.05
N ASP A 88 -6.58 17.58 2.29
CA ASP A 88 -6.85 18.78 1.51
C ASP A 88 -7.23 19.95 2.42
N ASP A 89 -8.01 19.69 3.48
CA ASP A 89 -8.40 20.69 4.48
C ASP A 89 -7.28 20.93 5.51
N GLU A 90 -6.86 22.19 5.64
CA GLU A 90 -5.85 22.59 6.61
C GLU A 90 -6.31 22.37 8.06
N SER A 91 -7.61 22.49 8.34
CA SER A 91 -8.14 22.27 9.69
C SER A 91 -8.06 20.80 10.10
N ALA A 92 -8.30 19.87 9.17
CA ALA A 92 -8.07 18.43 9.36
C ALA A 92 -6.58 18.13 9.59
N ALA A 93 -5.68 18.74 8.81
CA ALA A 93 -4.23 18.59 9.01
C ALA A 93 -3.77 19.09 10.39
N LYS A 94 -4.25 20.26 10.83
CA LYS A 94 -3.98 20.80 12.18
C LYS A 94 -4.47 19.88 13.27
N ARG A 95 -5.70 19.37 13.12
CA ARG A 95 -6.30 18.43 14.07
C ARG A 95 -5.49 17.15 14.19
N TYR A 96 -5.03 16.61 13.06
CA TYR A 96 -4.15 15.45 13.03
C TYR A 96 -2.87 15.70 13.83
N VAL A 97 -2.15 16.80 13.57
CA VAL A 97 -0.91 17.12 14.28
C VAL A 97 -1.16 17.29 15.77
N HIS A 98 -2.27 17.93 16.12
CA HIS A 98 -2.64 18.14 17.52
C HIS A 98 -2.95 16.84 18.25
N GLU A 99 -3.77 15.98 17.66
CA GLU A 99 -4.16 14.69 18.25
C GLU A 99 -3.00 13.69 18.32
N THR A 100 -2.13 13.69 17.32
CA THR A 100 -1.03 12.73 17.19
C THR A 100 0.17 13.13 18.05
N TYR A 101 0.53 14.43 18.06
CA TYR A 101 1.76 14.91 18.69
C TYR A 101 1.50 15.83 19.87
N VAL A 102 0.82 16.96 19.66
CA VAL A 102 0.72 18.04 20.66
C VAL A 102 0.13 17.53 21.96
N LYS A 103 -1.02 16.85 21.90
CA LYS A 103 -1.68 16.30 23.10
C LYS A 103 -0.79 15.34 23.87
N LYS A 104 0.00 14.52 23.17
CA LYS A 104 0.94 13.55 23.75
C LYS A 104 2.15 14.26 24.38
N PHE A 105 2.76 15.19 23.66
CA PHE A 105 4.01 15.85 24.07
C PHE A 105 3.79 16.92 25.14
N ALA A 106 2.70 17.67 25.08
CA ALA A 106 2.36 18.67 26.10
C ALA A 106 2.17 18.02 27.49
N ALA A 107 1.71 16.77 27.54
CA ALA A 107 1.52 16.00 28.77
C ALA A 107 2.82 15.37 29.33
N MET A 108 3.95 15.48 28.62
CA MET A 108 5.24 14.89 29.02
C MET A 108 6.18 15.93 29.65
N SER A 109 7.02 15.50 30.57
CA SER A 109 8.20 16.24 31.03
C SER A 109 9.32 16.24 29.97
N ASP A 110 10.32 17.11 30.12
CA ASP A 110 11.44 17.20 29.18
C ASP A 110 12.29 15.92 29.19
N GLU A 111 12.47 15.29 30.35
CA GLU A 111 13.13 13.99 30.48
C GLU A 111 12.35 12.90 29.73
N GLN A 112 11.01 12.89 29.86
CA GLN A 112 10.17 11.96 29.13
C GLN A 112 10.26 12.19 27.62
N LEU A 113 10.22 13.43 27.15
CA LEU A 113 10.36 13.77 25.73
C LEU A 113 11.70 13.31 25.15
N LYS A 114 12.80 13.46 25.91
CA LYS A 114 14.13 12.97 25.51
C LYS A 114 14.24 11.43 25.49
N SER A 115 13.35 10.74 26.18
CA SER A 115 13.30 9.26 26.21
C SER A 115 12.42 8.66 25.11
N VAL A 116 11.69 9.49 24.34
CA VAL A 116 10.84 9.03 23.24
C VAL A 116 11.70 8.38 22.16
N THR A 117 11.22 7.27 21.59
CA THR A 117 11.93 6.48 20.58
C THR A 117 11.26 6.52 19.22
N GLY A 118 11.99 6.10 18.19
CA GLY A 118 11.48 5.99 16.82
C GLY A 118 11.24 7.35 16.19
N ILE A 119 10.26 7.42 15.30
CA ILE A 119 9.93 8.65 14.57
C ILE A 119 9.45 9.76 15.51
N ASP A 120 8.80 9.43 16.62
CA ASP A 120 8.34 10.41 17.60
C ASP A 120 9.50 11.11 18.31
N ALA A 121 10.69 10.51 18.37
CA ALA A 121 11.87 11.14 18.95
C ALA A 121 12.27 12.40 18.16
N LEU A 122 12.19 12.33 16.83
CA LEU A 122 12.45 13.46 15.94
C LEU A 122 11.48 14.61 16.21
N TYR A 123 10.19 14.30 16.32
CA TYR A 123 9.15 15.30 16.56
C TYR A 123 9.16 15.84 17.99
N ALA A 124 9.48 15.00 18.99
CA ALA A 124 9.65 15.43 20.38
C ALA A 124 10.83 16.39 20.52
N GLN A 125 11.96 16.10 19.86
CA GLN A 125 13.11 16.99 19.84
C GLN A 125 12.76 18.34 19.20
N ARG A 126 12.09 18.35 18.04
CA ARG A 126 11.61 19.60 17.42
C ARG A 126 10.66 20.38 18.33
N PHE A 127 9.76 19.70 19.03
CA PHE A 127 8.85 20.34 19.98
C PHE A 127 9.61 21.01 21.14
N LEU A 128 10.67 20.38 21.65
CA LEU A 128 11.58 20.97 22.65
C LEU A 128 12.35 22.17 22.08
N ASP A 129 12.90 22.05 20.86
CA ASP A 129 13.68 23.11 20.20
C ASP A 129 12.85 24.38 19.97
N LEU A 130 11.53 24.24 19.78
CA LEU A 130 10.57 25.34 19.68
C LEU A 130 10.11 25.89 21.04
N GLY A 131 10.71 25.43 22.14
CA GLY A 131 10.37 25.84 23.50
C GLY A 131 8.97 25.37 23.92
N ARG A 132 8.55 24.18 23.47
CA ARG A 132 7.22 23.59 23.73
C ARG A 132 6.05 24.46 23.26
N ASN A 133 6.28 25.33 22.27
CA ASN A 133 5.24 26.18 21.71
C ASN A 133 4.39 25.38 20.71
N GLU A 134 3.17 25.03 21.11
CA GLU A 134 2.24 24.22 20.32
C GLU A 134 1.90 24.84 18.97
N ALA A 135 1.63 26.15 18.94
CA ALA A 135 1.27 26.86 17.71
C ALA A 135 2.44 26.85 16.71
N LYS A 136 3.65 27.21 17.15
CA LYS A 136 4.85 27.16 16.30
C LYS A 136 5.14 25.76 15.80
N PHE A 137 4.93 24.74 16.63
CA PHE A 137 5.15 23.35 16.25
C PHE A 137 4.17 22.90 15.15
N VAL A 138 2.88 23.20 15.32
CA VAL A 138 1.87 22.91 14.30
C VAL A 138 2.19 23.66 13.00
N ASP A 139 2.51 24.95 13.09
CA ASP A 139 2.84 25.76 11.91
C ASP A 139 4.08 25.20 11.19
N GLU A 140 5.14 24.81 11.90
CA GLU A 140 6.34 24.22 11.30
C GLU A 140 6.02 22.91 10.55
N LEU A 141 5.25 22.00 11.15
CA LEU A 141 4.88 20.74 10.51
C LEU A 141 3.98 20.93 9.29
N LEU A 142 3.29 22.06 9.19
CA LEU A 142 2.39 22.42 8.09
C LEU A 142 2.96 23.49 7.15
N GLN A 143 4.22 23.91 7.33
CA GLN A 143 4.89 24.78 6.40
C GLN A 143 5.18 24.07 5.08
N ASN A 144 5.06 24.82 3.98
CA ASN A 144 5.39 24.37 2.63
C ASN A 144 4.73 23.03 2.24
N ARG A 145 3.51 22.74 2.72
CA ARG A 145 2.82 21.47 2.48
C ARG A 145 2.77 21.07 1.01
N ARG A 146 2.44 22.00 0.12
CA ARG A 146 2.37 21.74 -1.32
C ARG A 146 3.71 21.23 -1.88
N GLU A 147 4.80 21.89 -1.50
CA GLU A 147 6.15 21.48 -1.92
C GLU A 147 6.52 20.12 -1.32
N ARG A 148 6.19 19.86 -0.05
CA ARG A 148 6.46 18.56 0.58
C ARG A 148 5.65 17.43 -0.03
N VAL A 149 4.38 17.65 -0.39
CA VAL A 149 3.58 16.70 -1.18
C VAL A 149 4.22 16.46 -2.55
N TRP A 150 4.70 17.52 -3.21
CA TRP A 150 5.43 17.41 -4.47
C TRP A 150 6.68 16.54 -4.33
N GLN A 151 7.51 16.75 -3.32
CA GLN A 151 8.71 15.94 -3.07
C GLN A 151 8.35 14.49 -2.66
N MET A 152 7.29 14.29 -1.88
CA MET A 152 6.78 12.96 -1.55
C MET A 152 6.36 12.20 -2.83
N ARG A 153 5.60 12.85 -3.71
CA ARG A 153 5.15 12.25 -4.98
C ARG A 153 6.30 11.93 -5.92
N ARG A 154 7.47 12.56 -5.81
CA ARG A 154 8.65 12.11 -6.58
C ARG A 154 9.21 10.78 -6.10
N ARG A 155 9.14 10.54 -4.79
CA ARG A 155 9.71 9.35 -4.11
C ARG A 155 8.76 8.15 -4.11
N ILE A 156 7.45 8.42 -4.14
CA ILE A 156 6.40 7.40 -4.12
C ILE A 156 5.59 7.47 -5.41
N GLN A 157 5.56 6.36 -6.14
CA GLN A 157 4.86 6.23 -7.41
C GLN A 157 3.88 5.07 -7.40
N MET A 158 2.92 5.08 -8.32
CA MET A 158 1.90 4.04 -8.44
C MET A 158 1.83 3.52 -9.87
N ILE A 159 1.82 2.20 -10.01
CA ILE A 159 1.44 1.50 -11.26
C ILE A 159 -0.03 1.07 -11.08
N PHE A 160 -0.91 1.57 -11.94
CA PHE A 160 -2.33 1.29 -11.88
C PHE A 160 -2.68 -0.05 -12.54
N GLN A 161 -3.81 -0.63 -12.11
CA GLN A 161 -4.34 -1.91 -12.59
C GLN A 161 -4.66 -1.89 -14.09
N ASP A 162 -5.22 -0.79 -14.58
CA ASP A 162 -5.60 -0.66 -15.99
C ASP A 162 -4.70 0.35 -16.74
N PRO A 163 -3.82 -0.12 -17.66
CA PRO A 163 -3.06 0.77 -18.51
C PRO A 163 -3.94 1.52 -19.53
N TYR A 164 -5.12 1.01 -19.88
CA TYR A 164 -6.06 1.69 -20.80
C TYR A 164 -6.67 2.93 -20.18
N GLU A 165 -7.11 2.85 -18.92
CA GLU A 165 -7.69 4.01 -18.22
C GLU A 165 -6.62 5.01 -17.76
N SER A 166 -5.41 4.53 -17.46
CA SER A 166 -4.36 5.37 -16.90
C SER A 166 -3.54 6.12 -17.96
N LEU A 167 -3.56 5.71 -19.23
CA LEU A 167 -2.83 6.37 -20.32
C LEU A 167 -3.77 7.25 -21.15
N ASN A 168 -3.43 8.53 -21.33
CA ASN A 168 -4.21 9.42 -22.18
C ASN A 168 -4.07 9.00 -23.66
N PRO A 169 -5.14 8.58 -24.36
CA PRO A 169 -5.06 8.05 -25.73
C PRO A 169 -4.68 9.11 -26.77
N ARG A 170 -4.72 10.40 -26.40
CA ARG A 170 -4.39 11.54 -27.27
C ARG A 170 -2.94 12.01 -27.16
N MET A 171 -2.17 11.42 -26.25
CA MET A 171 -0.76 11.75 -26.03
C MET A 171 0.14 10.68 -26.65
N THR A 172 1.32 11.09 -27.12
CA THR A 172 2.34 10.13 -27.58
C THR A 172 2.95 9.39 -26.40
N ILE A 173 3.63 8.27 -26.65
CA ILE A 173 4.37 7.54 -25.60
C ILE A 173 5.44 8.43 -24.98
N PHE A 174 6.13 9.25 -25.77
CA PHE A 174 7.08 10.24 -25.26
C PHE A 174 6.40 11.19 -24.27
N ASP A 175 5.28 11.81 -24.66
CA ASP A 175 4.57 12.77 -23.80
C ASP A 175 4.12 12.12 -22.50
N ILE A 176 3.62 10.89 -22.57
CA ILE A 176 3.15 10.10 -21.41
C ILE A 176 4.29 9.82 -20.44
N VAL A 177 5.45 9.35 -20.93
CA VAL A 177 6.58 8.99 -20.06
C VAL A 177 7.32 10.24 -19.58
N ALA A 178 7.33 11.32 -20.36
CA ALA A 178 7.91 12.61 -19.98
C ALA A 178 7.03 13.41 -19.01
N GLU A 179 5.73 13.13 -18.93
CA GLU A 179 4.78 13.89 -18.10
C GLU A 179 5.23 14.06 -16.63
N PRO A 180 5.68 13.02 -15.91
CA PRO A 180 6.19 13.20 -14.55
C PRO A 180 7.43 14.10 -14.49
N LEU A 181 8.33 14.02 -15.47
CA LEU A 181 9.51 14.91 -15.56
C LEU A 181 9.08 16.36 -15.78
N ASN A 182 8.08 16.59 -16.63
CA ASN A 182 7.51 17.91 -16.89
C ASN A 182 6.87 18.50 -15.64
N ILE A 183 6.03 17.72 -14.94
CA ILE A 183 5.33 18.14 -13.72
C ILE A 183 6.33 18.54 -12.63
N HIS A 184 7.41 17.77 -12.48
CA HIS A 184 8.42 18.00 -11.44
C HIS A 184 9.60 18.88 -11.89
N GLY A 185 9.54 19.47 -13.10
CA GLY A 185 10.59 20.36 -13.59
C GLY A 185 11.95 19.70 -13.75
N VAL A 186 12.01 18.39 -14.00
CA VAL A 186 13.26 17.63 -14.12
C VAL A 186 13.75 17.67 -15.56
N GLY A 187 14.96 18.19 -15.76
CA GLY A 187 15.66 18.26 -17.04
C GLY A 187 15.04 19.20 -18.08
N ASN A 188 15.80 19.53 -19.12
CA ASN A 188 15.32 20.23 -20.31
C ASN A 188 14.79 19.24 -21.38
N LEU A 189 14.28 19.74 -22.51
CA LEU A 189 13.69 18.89 -23.56
C LEU A 189 14.65 17.78 -24.04
N LYS A 190 15.91 18.11 -24.30
CA LYS A 190 16.90 17.15 -24.80
C LYS A 190 17.22 16.10 -23.74
N GLU A 191 17.42 16.52 -22.49
CA GLU A 191 17.66 15.60 -21.37
C GLU A 191 16.46 14.68 -21.15
N ARG A 192 15.23 15.19 -21.25
CA ARG A 192 14.01 14.39 -21.13
C ARG A 192 13.90 13.38 -22.26
N GLU A 193 14.26 13.75 -23.49
CA GLU A 193 14.32 12.85 -24.64
C GLU A 193 15.26 11.67 -24.38
N GLU A 194 16.46 11.95 -23.89
CA GLU A 194 17.46 10.94 -23.54
C GLU A 194 16.98 10.04 -22.37
N MET A 195 16.39 10.63 -21.33
CA MET A 195 15.84 9.87 -20.19
C MET A 195 14.67 8.96 -20.60
N VAL A 196 13.76 9.46 -21.44
CA VAL A 196 12.63 8.67 -21.94
C VAL A 196 13.10 7.55 -22.85
N ALA A 197 14.02 7.83 -23.78
CA ALA A 197 14.56 6.82 -24.68
C ALA A 197 15.24 5.68 -23.89
N LYS A 198 16.05 6.05 -22.89
CA LYS A 198 16.67 5.07 -21.99
C LYS A 198 15.62 4.25 -21.23
N MET A 199 14.65 4.92 -20.60
CA MET A 199 13.61 4.22 -19.83
C MET A 199 12.77 3.28 -20.70
N LEU A 200 12.45 3.67 -21.95
CA LEU A 200 11.76 2.80 -22.91
C LEU A 200 12.59 1.56 -23.25
N ALA A 201 13.90 1.72 -23.45
CA ALA A 201 14.80 0.58 -23.65
C ALA A 201 14.89 -0.31 -22.40
N ASP A 202 14.97 0.28 -21.19
CA ASP A 202 15.03 -0.44 -19.92
C ASP A 202 13.76 -1.28 -19.68
N VAL A 203 12.59 -0.79 -20.10
CA VAL A 203 11.33 -1.55 -20.08
C VAL A 203 11.17 -2.49 -21.28
N GLY A 204 12.17 -2.64 -22.14
CA GLY A 204 12.19 -3.58 -23.27
C GLY A 204 11.38 -3.15 -24.49
N LEU A 205 11.12 -1.85 -24.65
CA LEU A 205 10.53 -1.25 -25.85
C LEU A 205 11.66 -0.76 -26.76
N THR A 206 12.32 -1.71 -27.41
CA THR A 206 13.52 -1.48 -28.23
C THR A 206 13.23 -1.73 -29.71
N PRO A 207 13.72 -0.88 -30.62
CA PRO A 207 14.42 0.39 -30.37
C PRO A 207 13.48 1.52 -29.94
N PRO A 208 13.83 2.35 -28.94
CA PRO A 208 12.90 3.29 -28.29
C PRO A 208 12.34 4.35 -29.24
N GLU A 209 13.13 4.81 -30.22
CA GLU A 209 12.73 5.75 -31.27
C GLU A 209 11.50 5.28 -32.07
N THR A 210 11.28 3.97 -32.18
CA THR A 210 10.11 3.43 -32.87
C THR A 210 8.82 3.50 -32.05
N PHE A 211 8.93 3.69 -30.73
CA PHE A 211 7.82 3.73 -29.79
C PHE A 211 7.48 5.15 -29.34
N MET A 212 8.48 6.04 -29.21
CA MET A 212 8.31 7.40 -28.66
C MET A 212 7.16 8.18 -29.30
N PHE A 213 7.04 8.12 -30.63
CA PHE A 213 6.03 8.87 -31.39
C PHE A 213 4.73 8.10 -31.63
N ARG A 214 4.61 6.87 -31.13
CA ARG A 214 3.35 6.11 -31.20
C ARG A 214 2.36 6.61 -30.17
N PHE A 215 1.11 6.22 -30.36
CA PHE A 215 0.03 6.41 -29.42
C PHE A 215 -0.29 5.10 -28.69
N PRO A 216 -0.91 5.15 -27.50
CA PRO A 216 -1.27 3.95 -26.74
C PRO A 216 -2.05 2.91 -27.55
N HIS A 217 -2.98 3.36 -28.42
CA HIS A 217 -3.82 2.46 -29.20
C HIS A 217 -3.04 1.60 -30.23
N GLU A 218 -1.82 1.99 -30.58
CA GLU A 218 -0.93 1.30 -31.52
C GLU A 218 -0.04 0.24 -30.85
N LEU A 219 -0.17 0.06 -29.52
CA LEU A 219 0.61 -0.88 -28.72
C LEU A 219 -0.22 -2.09 -28.29
N SER A 220 0.44 -3.25 -28.16
CA SER A 220 -0.14 -4.43 -27.50
C SER A 220 -0.36 -4.19 -26.00
N GLY A 221 -1.22 -4.97 -25.34
CA GLY A 221 -1.49 -4.83 -23.91
C GLY A 221 -0.21 -4.88 -23.05
N GLY A 222 0.70 -5.81 -23.37
CA GLY A 222 2.01 -5.91 -22.70
C GLY A 222 2.93 -4.71 -22.93
N GLN A 223 2.91 -4.13 -24.14
CA GLN A 223 3.67 -2.92 -24.44
C GLN A 223 3.11 -1.70 -23.70
N ARG A 224 1.78 -1.56 -23.63
CA ARG A 224 1.12 -0.51 -22.83
C ARG A 224 1.47 -0.63 -21.35
N GLN A 225 1.51 -1.84 -20.82
CA GLN A 225 1.92 -2.05 -19.42
C GLN A 225 3.37 -1.60 -19.20
N ARG A 226 4.28 -1.90 -20.14
CA ARG A 226 5.67 -1.43 -20.09
C ARG A 226 5.75 0.09 -20.12
N VAL A 227 4.91 0.78 -20.91
CA VAL A 227 4.80 2.24 -20.89
C VAL A 227 4.28 2.76 -19.53
N ALA A 228 3.26 2.11 -18.95
CA ALA A 228 2.74 2.48 -17.63
C ALA A 228 3.81 2.32 -16.54
N ILE A 229 4.61 1.26 -16.60
CA ILE A 229 5.77 1.04 -15.72
C ILE A 229 6.82 2.13 -15.95
N ALA A 230 7.21 2.40 -17.21
CA ALA A 230 8.18 3.43 -17.56
C ALA A 230 7.78 4.80 -16.99
N ARG A 231 6.50 5.20 -17.15
CA ARG A 231 5.98 6.44 -16.60
C ARG A 231 6.10 6.48 -15.07
N ALA A 232 5.77 5.39 -14.37
CA ALA A 232 5.87 5.36 -12.92
C ALA A 232 7.32 5.40 -12.41
N LEU A 233 8.28 4.90 -13.19
CA LEU A 233 9.67 4.75 -12.76
C LEU A 233 10.61 5.86 -13.24
N ILE A 234 10.18 6.70 -14.19
CA ILE A 234 11.03 7.74 -14.81
C ILE A 234 11.67 8.72 -13.81
N LEU A 235 11.04 8.90 -12.64
CA LEU A 235 11.54 9.76 -11.56
C LEU A 235 12.54 9.07 -10.62
N ASN A 236 12.84 7.78 -10.83
CA ASN A 236 13.61 6.91 -9.93
C ASN A 236 13.06 6.91 -8.49
N PRO A 237 11.79 6.49 -8.28
CA PRO A 237 11.17 6.49 -6.96
C PRO A 237 11.85 5.48 -6.01
N SER A 238 11.89 5.76 -4.71
CA SER A 238 12.36 4.78 -3.72
C SER A 238 11.30 3.73 -3.35
N PHE A 239 10.02 4.05 -3.59
CA PHE A 239 8.89 3.18 -3.31
C PHE A 239 7.83 3.20 -4.41
N VAL A 240 7.32 2.02 -4.75
CA VAL A 240 6.28 1.87 -5.77
C VAL A 240 5.12 1.03 -5.24
N VAL A 241 3.91 1.55 -5.38
CA VAL A 241 2.67 0.78 -5.20
C VAL A 241 2.29 0.20 -6.56
N ALA A 242 2.33 -1.12 -6.70
CA ALA A 242 1.91 -1.80 -7.91
C ALA A 242 0.54 -2.44 -7.70
N ASP A 243 -0.51 -1.82 -8.23
CA ASP A 243 -1.90 -2.26 -8.06
C ASP A 243 -2.32 -3.18 -9.19
N GLU A 244 -2.32 -4.49 -8.94
CA GLU A 244 -2.64 -5.53 -9.92
C GLU A 244 -1.98 -5.33 -11.30
N PRO A 245 -0.66 -5.09 -11.38
CA PRO A 245 0.01 -4.62 -12.61
C PRO A 245 0.03 -5.66 -13.75
N THR A 246 -0.52 -6.86 -13.53
CA THR A 246 -0.55 -7.95 -14.51
C THR A 246 -1.91 -8.64 -14.63
N SER A 247 -2.96 -8.15 -13.99
CA SER A 247 -4.26 -8.83 -13.97
C SER A 247 -4.95 -8.83 -15.34
N MET A 248 -4.78 -7.77 -16.13
CA MET A 248 -5.34 -7.62 -17.48
C MET A 248 -4.46 -8.20 -18.60
N LEU A 249 -3.36 -8.89 -18.25
CA LEU A 249 -2.42 -9.44 -19.22
C LEU A 249 -2.60 -10.93 -19.42
N ASP A 250 -2.42 -11.37 -20.66
CA ASP A 250 -2.28 -12.78 -21.02
C ASP A 250 -1.17 -13.45 -20.20
N VAL A 251 -1.39 -14.72 -19.85
CA VAL A 251 -0.45 -15.51 -19.03
C VAL A 251 0.96 -15.53 -19.63
N SER A 252 1.07 -15.56 -20.96
CA SER A 252 2.36 -15.56 -21.67
C SER A 252 3.16 -14.25 -21.48
N ILE A 253 2.49 -13.12 -21.29
CA ILE A 253 3.12 -11.80 -21.10
C ILE A 253 3.38 -11.49 -19.63
N ARG A 254 2.48 -11.95 -18.73
CA ARG A 254 2.54 -11.72 -17.28
C ARG A 254 3.93 -12.00 -16.69
N THR A 255 4.49 -13.17 -16.98
CA THR A 255 5.83 -13.56 -16.49
C THR A 255 6.93 -12.62 -16.97
N GLY A 256 6.85 -12.15 -18.22
CA GLY A 256 7.82 -11.21 -18.77
C GLY A 256 7.77 -9.84 -18.09
N VAL A 257 6.58 -9.36 -17.75
CA VAL A 257 6.38 -8.10 -17.00
C VAL A 257 6.84 -8.24 -15.56
N MET A 258 6.53 -9.36 -14.89
CA MET A 258 6.99 -9.64 -13.53
C MET A 258 8.52 -9.66 -13.44
N LYS A 259 9.19 -10.40 -14.34
CA LYS A 259 10.66 -10.42 -14.43
C LYS A 259 11.26 -9.04 -14.70
N LEU A 260 10.62 -8.24 -15.55
CA LEU A 260 11.02 -6.86 -15.79
C LEU A 260 10.97 -6.06 -14.50
N MET A 261 9.84 -6.08 -13.79
CA MET A 261 9.67 -5.31 -12.55
C MET A 261 10.66 -5.73 -11.47
N MET A 262 10.91 -7.03 -11.31
CA MET A 262 11.90 -7.52 -10.35
C MET A 262 13.31 -7.04 -10.68
N ARG A 263 13.70 -7.12 -11.96
CA ARG A 263 15.00 -6.62 -12.42
C ARG A 263 15.14 -5.12 -12.16
N LEU A 264 14.13 -4.32 -12.49
CA LEU A 264 14.14 -2.89 -12.22
C LEU A 264 14.19 -2.60 -10.72
N ALA A 265 13.46 -3.35 -9.89
CA ALA A 265 13.51 -3.22 -8.44
C ALA A 265 14.93 -3.38 -7.90
N GLU A 266 15.65 -4.39 -8.41
CA GLU A 266 17.04 -4.68 -8.04
C GLU A 266 18.02 -3.62 -8.57
N GLU A 267 17.91 -3.23 -9.85
CA GLU A 267 18.80 -2.25 -10.49
C GLU A 267 18.69 -0.84 -9.87
N HIS A 268 17.51 -0.48 -9.36
CA HIS A 268 17.21 0.86 -8.84
C HIS A 268 17.03 0.92 -7.31
N ASP A 269 17.34 -0.16 -6.58
CA ASP A 269 17.20 -0.24 -5.11
C ASP A 269 15.78 0.14 -4.61
N MET A 270 14.76 -0.20 -5.40
CA MET A 270 13.37 0.18 -5.15
C MET A 270 12.64 -0.84 -4.29
N SER A 271 11.71 -0.35 -3.48
CA SER A 271 10.85 -1.18 -2.64
C SER A 271 9.43 -1.19 -3.21
N TYR A 272 8.74 -2.32 -3.08
CA TYR A 272 7.41 -2.49 -3.69
C TYR A 272 6.35 -2.87 -2.66
N LEU A 273 5.17 -2.25 -2.78
CA LEU A 273 3.92 -2.84 -2.31
C LEU A 273 3.21 -3.42 -3.52
N TYR A 274 3.15 -4.75 -3.61
CA TYR A 274 2.51 -5.45 -4.71
C TYR A 274 1.09 -5.86 -4.31
N ILE A 275 0.08 -5.23 -4.88
CA ILE A 275 -1.31 -5.59 -4.62
C ILE A 275 -1.76 -6.61 -5.67
N THR A 276 -2.28 -7.75 -5.21
CA THR A 276 -2.80 -8.80 -6.09
C THR A 276 -3.85 -9.64 -5.41
N HIS A 277 -4.72 -10.29 -6.16
CA HIS A 277 -5.59 -11.35 -5.66
C HIS A 277 -5.01 -12.76 -5.92
N ASP A 278 -3.92 -12.86 -6.68
CA ASP A 278 -3.26 -14.12 -7.05
C ASP A 278 -2.04 -14.39 -6.16
N LEU A 279 -2.15 -15.44 -5.32
CA LEU A 279 -1.07 -15.87 -4.43
C LEU A 279 0.15 -16.43 -5.16
N ALA A 280 0.02 -16.96 -6.39
CA ALA A 280 1.16 -17.41 -7.17
C ALA A 280 2.00 -16.22 -7.66
N VAL A 281 1.34 -15.13 -8.04
CA VAL A 281 2.02 -13.87 -8.36
C VAL A 281 2.66 -13.28 -7.10
N ALA A 282 1.94 -13.26 -5.98
CA ALA A 282 2.49 -12.80 -4.71
C ALA A 282 3.76 -13.58 -4.32
N ARG A 283 3.74 -14.91 -4.46
CA ARG A 283 4.89 -15.78 -4.20
C ARG A 283 6.14 -15.35 -4.97
N TYR A 284 5.97 -14.97 -6.22
CA TYR A 284 7.08 -14.64 -7.10
C TYR A 284 7.59 -13.20 -6.92
N MET A 285 6.70 -12.27 -6.53
CA MET A 285 6.97 -10.83 -6.52
C MET A 285 7.36 -10.27 -5.14
N SER A 286 7.24 -11.03 -4.06
CA SER A 286 7.35 -10.49 -2.70
C SER A 286 8.17 -11.34 -1.73
N ASN A 287 8.90 -10.67 -0.83
CA ASN A 287 9.61 -11.29 0.28
C ASN A 287 8.64 -11.67 1.42
N ASP A 288 7.65 -10.81 1.67
CA ASP A 288 6.61 -11.00 2.67
C ASP A 288 5.22 -10.88 2.04
N ILE A 289 4.24 -11.58 2.62
CA ILE A 289 2.82 -11.47 2.27
C ILE A 289 2.05 -10.92 3.47
N ALA A 290 1.10 -10.02 3.22
CA ALA A 290 0.03 -9.63 4.12
C ALA A 290 -1.32 -9.97 3.48
N VAL A 291 -2.10 -10.82 4.14
CA VAL A 291 -3.43 -11.25 3.71
C VAL A 291 -4.47 -10.32 4.33
N MET A 292 -5.29 -9.69 3.49
CA MET A 292 -6.28 -8.70 3.85
C MET A 292 -7.71 -9.21 3.65
N TYR A 293 -8.54 -9.05 4.67
CA TYR A 293 -9.96 -9.39 4.66
C TYR A 293 -10.80 -8.28 5.29
N LEU A 294 -11.77 -7.74 4.53
CA LEU A 294 -12.70 -6.69 4.97
C LEU A 294 -12.04 -5.54 5.77
N GLY A 295 -11.00 -4.94 5.20
CA GLY A 295 -10.31 -3.80 5.80
C GLY A 295 -9.19 -4.16 6.79
N LYS A 296 -9.06 -5.42 7.21
CA LYS A 296 -8.08 -5.87 8.23
C LYS A 296 -6.98 -6.73 7.60
N ILE A 297 -5.76 -6.67 8.11
CA ILE A 297 -4.75 -7.72 7.88
C ILE A 297 -5.07 -8.88 8.83
N VAL A 298 -5.29 -10.07 8.28
CA VAL A 298 -5.62 -11.26 9.07
C VAL A 298 -4.44 -12.20 9.26
N GLU A 299 -3.44 -12.11 8.39
CA GLU A 299 -2.21 -12.90 8.47
C GLU A 299 -1.09 -12.17 7.74
N ARG A 300 0.13 -12.20 8.28
CA ARG A 300 1.31 -11.59 7.67
C ARG A 300 2.57 -12.38 8.01
N GLY A 301 3.49 -12.52 7.06
CA GLY A 301 4.82 -13.06 7.35
C GLY A 301 5.63 -13.33 6.09
N PRO A 302 6.78 -14.01 6.23
CA PRO A 302 7.60 -14.42 5.10
C PRO A 302 6.75 -15.18 4.08
N THR A 303 6.89 -14.82 2.81
CA THR A 303 6.08 -15.36 1.70
C THR A 303 6.03 -16.89 1.71
N GLU A 304 7.19 -17.54 1.82
CA GLU A 304 7.25 -19.01 1.81
C GLU A 304 6.58 -19.65 3.04
N GLU A 305 6.61 -18.97 4.20
CA GLU A 305 6.01 -19.48 5.43
C GLU A 305 4.48 -19.39 5.37
N VAL A 306 3.94 -18.22 5.01
CA VAL A 306 2.48 -18.02 4.89
C VAL A 306 1.87 -18.95 3.83
N LEU A 307 2.59 -19.24 2.76
CA LEU A 307 2.10 -20.12 1.69
C LEU A 307 2.20 -21.61 2.01
N LYS A 308 3.19 -22.04 2.81
CA LYS A 308 3.38 -23.44 3.20
C LYS A 308 2.60 -23.81 4.46
N ASN A 309 2.60 -22.92 5.44
CA ASN A 309 1.99 -23.10 6.76
C ASN A 309 0.93 -22.01 7.05
N PRO A 310 -0.11 -21.86 6.21
CA PRO A 310 -1.14 -20.85 6.44
C PRO A 310 -1.90 -21.10 7.74
N LEU A 311 -1.98 -20.09 8.59
CA LEU A 311 -2.57 -20.20 9.92
C LEU A 311 -4.03 -19.71 9.96
N HIS A 312 -4.34 -18.59 9.30
CA HIS A 312 -5.68 -18.04 9.36
C HIS A 312 -6.62 -18.86 8.45
N PRO A 313 -7.84 -19.23 8.91
CA PRO A 313 -8.78 -20.03 8.12
C PRO A 313 -9.12 -19.43 6.74
N TYR A 314 -9.17 -18.09 6.64
CA TYR A 314 -9.30 -17.39 5.36
C TYR A 314 -8.10 -17.64 4.42
N THR A 315 -6.87 -17.55 4.92
CA THR A 315 -5.65 -17.77 4.11
C THR A 315 -5.57 -19.21 3.63
N GLN A 316 -5.88 -20.17 4.50
CA GLN A 316 -5.97 -21.59 4.14
C GLN A 316 -6.95 -21.79 2.99
N ALA A 317 -8.10 -21.11 3.05
CA ALA A 317 -9.12 -21.26 2.05
C ALA A 317 -8.82 -20.53 0.73
N LEU A 318 -8.15 -19.37 0.78
CA LEU A 318 -7.59 -18.72 -0.42
C LEU A 318 -6.60 -19.66 -1.13
N LEU A 319 -5.73 -20.34 -0.37
CA LEU A 319 -4.75 -21.27 -0.94
C LEU A 319 -5.41 -22.53 -1.51
N ALA A 320 -6.43 -23.06 -0.84
CA ALA A 320 -7.18 -24.23 -1.31
C ALA A 320 -7.82 -23.99 -2.70
N ALA A 321 -8.21 -22.74 -3.00
CA ALA A 321 -8.79 -22.37 -4.29
C ALA A 321 -7.77 -22.25 -5.44
N VAL A 322 -6.47 -22.21 -5.16
CA VAL A 322 -5.43 -22.05 -6.19
C VAL A 322 -5.14 -23.41 -6.88
N PRO A 323 -5.23 -23.50 -8.23
CA PRO A 323 -4.94 -24.74 -8.96
C PRO A 323 -3.51 -25.24 -8.74
N ILE A 324 -3.33 -26.56 -8.65
CA ILE A 324 -2.00 -27.19 -8.70
C ILE A 324 -1.67 -27.48 -10.16
N PRO A 325 -0.45 -27.17 -10.66
CA PRO A 325 -0.05 -27.48 -12.02
C PRO A 325 -0.04 -28.98 -12.36
N ASP A 326 0.17 -29.83 -11.35
CA ASP A 326 0.15 -31.29 -11.47
C ASP A 326 -1.31 -31.79 -11.59
N PRO A 327 -1.71 -32.42 -12.72
CA PRO A 327 -3.07 -32.91 -12.93
C PRO A 327 -3.51 -33.98 -11.94
N GLU A 328 -2.58 -34.70 -11.31
CA GLU A 328 -2.87 -35.76 -10.35
C GLU A 328 -3.11 -35.21 -8.94
N MET A 329 -2.71 -33.97 -8.67
CA MET A 329 -2.92 -33.32 -7.38
C MET A 329 -4.11 -32.35 -7.44
N LYS A 330 -5.08 -32.55 -6.56
CA LYS A 330 -6.14 -31.56 -6.28
C LYS A 330 -5.95 -31.01 -4.88
N ARG A 331 -5.93 -29.68 -4.73
CA ARG A 331 -6.19 -29.09 -3.40
C ARG A 331 -7.62 -29.42 -3.01
N GLY A 332 -7.84 -29.68 -1.72
CA GLY A 332 -9.20 -29.89 -1.20
C GLY A 332 -10.10 -28.69 -1.48
N GLU A 333 -11.41 -28.90 -1.46
CA GLU A 333 -12.35 -27.78 -1.63
C GLU A 333 -12.17 -26.74 -0.52
N PRO A 334 -12.24 -25.43 -0.82
CA PRO A 334 -12.15 -24.40 0.19
C PRO A 334 -13.24 -24.59 1.25
N ASN A 335 -12.84 -24.86 2.49
CA ASN A 335 -13.78 -25.00 3.60
C ASN A 335 -14.22 -23.61 4.10
N ILE A 336 -15.04 -22.91 3.31
CA ILE A 336 -15.59 -21.59 3.62
C ILE A 336 -17.12 -21.62 3.53
N LYS A 337 -17.80 -20.99 4.49
CA LYS A 337 -19.25 -20.82 4.49
C LYS A 337 -19.66 -19.51 3.82
N GLY A 338 -20.81 -19.49 3.14
CA GLY A 338 -21.51 -18.26 2.73
C GLY A 338 -20.78 -17.36 1.73
N SER A 339 -21.34 -16.17 1.51
CA SER A 339 -20.80 -15.12 0.64
C SER A 339 -20.03 -14.05 1.43
N VAL A 340 -19.24 -13.23 0.73
CA VAL A 340 -18.51 -12.11 1.35
C VAL A 340 -19.51 -11.04 1.83
N PRO A 341 -19.54 -10.71 3.13
CA PRO A 341 -20.41 -9.66 3.61
C PRO A 341 -19.89 -8.29 3.17
N ARG A 342 -20.79 -7.31 3.04
CA ARG A 342 -20.39 -5.94 2.71
C ARG A 342 -19.70 -5.30 3.91
N PRO A 343 -18.57 -4.58 3.73
CA PRO A 343 -17.85 -3.91 4.83
C PRO A 343 -18.54 -2.62 5.31
N ILE A 344 -19.87 -2.58 5.36
CA ILE A 344 -20.65 -1.41 5.82
C ILE A 344 -20.90 -1.56 7.32
N ASN A 345 -20.34 -0.65 8.14
CA ASN A 345 -20.37 -0.70 9.60
C ASN A 345 -20.30 -2.13 10.15
N PRO A 346 -19.25 -2.88 9.79
CA PRO A 346 -19.11 -4.26 10.19
C PRO A 346 -19.09 -4.37 11.72
N PRO A 347 -19.68 -5.44 12.30
CA PRO A 347 -19.74 -5.62 13.74
C PRO A 347 -18.32 -5.64 14.33
N PRO A 348 -18.17 -5.19 15.60
CA PRO A 348 -16.89 -5.16 16.30
C PRO A 348 -16.55 -6.57 16.78
N ARG A 349 -16.41 -7.52 15.86
CA ARG A 349 -16.06 -8.91 16.13
C ARG A 349 -15.12 -9.45 15.07
N CYS A 350 -14.73 -10.72 15.15
CA CYS A 350 -13.94 -11.34 14.09
C CYS A 350 -14.61 -11.14 12.72
N ARG A 351 -13.88 -10.53 11.76
CA ARG A 351 -14.46 -10.16 10.46
C ARG A 351 -14.83 -11.40 9.65
N PHE A 352 -14.10 -12.49 9.85
CA PHE A 352 -14.29 -13.75 9.13
C PHE A 352 -15.31 -14.68 9.82
N PHE A 353 -15.92 -14.28 10.94
CA PHE A 353 -16.80 -15.15 11.75
C PHE A 353 -17.86 -15.88 10.90
N ASP A 354 -18.63 -15.16 10.08
CA ASP A 354 -19.76 -15.72 9.33
C ASP A 354 -19.34 -16.77 8.27
N ARG A 355 -18.07 -16.73 7.87
CA ARG A 355 -17.50 -17.62 6.86
C ARG A 355 -16.57 -18.68 7.45
N CYS A 356 -16.17 -18.52 8.71
CA CYS A 356 -15.17 -19.34 9.36
C CYS A 356 -15.74 -20.72 9.74
N PRO A 357 -15.11 -21.83 9.34
CA PRO A 357 -15.54 -23.16 9.76
C PRO A 357 -15.25 -23.42 11.25
N TYR A 358 -14.28 -22.71 11.83
CA TYR A 358 -13.85 -22.80 13.24
C TYR A 358 -14.40 -21.65 14.10
N ALA A 359 -15.48 -20.98 13.66
CA ALA A 359 -16.10 -19.91 14.44
C ALA A 359 -16.59 -20.45 15.79
N VAL A 360 -16.16 -19.80 16.87
CA VAL A 360 -16.59 -20.09 18.25
C VAL A 360 -17.19 -18.85 18.88
N LYS A 361 -17.97 -19.01 19.95
CA LYS A 361 -18.67 -17.90 20.63
C LYS A 361 -17.74 -16.76 21.04
N PHE A 362 -16.50 -17.07 21.44
CA PHE A 362 -15.50 -16.07 21.78
C PHE A 362 -15.18 -15.11 20.61
N CYS A 363 -15.23 -15.59 19.36
CA CYS A 363 -15.03 -14.77 18.17
C CYS A 363 -16.21 -13.83 17.86
N GLU A 364 -17.38 -14.09 18.45
CA GLU A 364 -18.60 -13.26 18.33
C GLU A 364 -18.68 -12.22 19.45
N ASP A 365 -18.37 -12.64 20.68
CA ASP A 365 -18.52 -11.83 21.90
C ASP A 365 -17.38 -10.82 22.11
N ASN A 366 -16.26 -10.96 21.40
CA ASN A 366 -15.09 -10.07 21.50
C ASN A 366 -14.82 -9.33 20.20
N ASP A 367 -14.09 -8.22 20.32
CA ASP A 367 -13.57 -7.43 19.20
C ASP A 367 -12.80 -8.26 18.17
N HIS A 368 -12.50 -7.68 17.01
CA HIS A 368 -11.64 -8.34 16.04
C HIS A 368 -10.31 -8.75 16.69
N PRO A 369 -9.84 -10.00 16.53
CA PRO A 369 -8.59 -10.45 17.15
C PRO A 369 -7.43 -9.55 16.74
N PRO A 370 -6.55 -9.13 17.67
CA PRO A 370 -5.37 -8.37 17.29
C PRO A 370 -4.41 -9.25 16.49
N LEU A 371 -3.64 -8.62 15.59
CA LEU A 371 -2.60 -9.29 14.84
C LEU A 371 -1.43 -9.62 15.79
N ARG A 372 -1.19 -10.91 16.06
CA ARG A 372 -0.17 -11.38 17.01
C ARG A 372 0.88 -12.25 16.34
N GLU A 373 2.13 -12.08 16.76
CA GLU A 373 3.23 -12.96 16.36
C GLU A 373 3.07 -14.33 17.04
N VAL A 374 2.93 -15.38 16.23
CA VAL A 374 2.75 -16.77 16.70
C VAL A 374 3.94 -17.66 16.32
N ALA A 375 4.72 -17.24 15.33
CA ALA A 375 6.03 -17.77 15.00
C ALA A 375 6.93 -16.61 14.52
N PRO A 376 8.27 -16.78 14.42
CA PRO A 376 9.17 -15.68 14.06
C PRO A 376 8.74 -14.95 12.78
N LYS A 377 8.40 -13.66 12.91
CA LYS A 377 7.87 -12.78 11.86
C LYS A 377 6.53 -13.24 11.22
N HIS A 378 5.85 -14.25 11.77
CA HIS A 378 4.56 -14.73 11.29
C HIS A 378 3.46 -14.33 12.27
N PHE A 379 2.63 -13.41 11.80
CA PHE A 379 1.55 -12.81 12.56
C PHE A 379 0.19 -13.29 12.07
N VAL A 380 -0.74 -13.51 13.00
CA VAL A 380 -2.11 -13.93 12.71
C VAL A 380 -3.11 -13.22 13.61
N ALA A 381 -4.26 -12.85 13.05
CA ALA A 381 -5.40 -12.30 13.78
C ALA A 381 -6.48 -13.39 13.93
N CYS A 382 -6.28 -14.33 14.84
CA CYS A 382 -7.22 -15.44 15.07
C CYS A 382 -7.15 -15.95 16.51
N TYR A 383 -8.27 -15.92 17.23
CA TYR A 383 -8.35 -16.38 18.63
C TYR A 383 -8.08 -17.88 18.82
N VAL A 384 -8.46 -18.70 17.84
CA VAL A 384 -8.23 -20.15 17.89
C VAL A 384 -6.74 -20.46 17.73
N VAL A 385 -6.05 -19.77 16.83
CA VAL A 385 -4.61 -19.97 16.60
C VAL A 385 -3.78 -19.36 17.73
N SER A 386 -4.19 -18.23 18.30
CA SER A 386 -3.50 -17.60 19.44
C SER A 386 -3.72 -18.34 20.77
N GLY A 387 -4.58 -19.36 20.81
CA GLY A 387 -4.89 -20.12 22.03
C GLY A 387 -5.81 -19.39 23.01
N GLU A 388 -6.45 -18.30 22.60
CA GLU A 388 -7.37 -17.51 23.43
C GLU A 388 -8.81 -18.04 23.41
N ALA A 389 -9.15 -18.83 22.39
CA ALA A 389 -10.41 -19.52 22.31
C ALA A 389 -10.17 -21.02 22.10
N SER A 390 -10.79 -21.85 22.94
CA SER A 390 -10.76 -23.32 22.87
C SER A 390 -11.97 -23.88 22.15
#